data_AF-A0A416R0K4-F1
#
_entry.id   AF-A0A416R0K4-F1
#
_cell.length_a   1.000
_cell.length_b   1.000
_cell.length_c   1.000
_cell.angle_alpha   90.00
_cell.angle_beta   90.00
_cell.angle_gamma   90.00
#
_symmetry.space_group_name_H-M   'P 1'
#
loop_
_entity.id
_entity.type
_entity.pdbx_description
1 polymer ?
#
loop_
_entity_poly.entity_id
_entity_poly.type
_entity_poly.pdbx_seq_one_letter_code
_entity_poly.pdbx_strand_id
1 'polypeptide(L)'
;MGKAYIEGEVIGVYYGTKTLLLTCLATMLVGSALHFLYSSVPGAVNALVSPVNESLWEHVKIVFWPYLLAAVWLNRGRPGGIHPWLLALPLMCLVMLLLGYLYHITLGGEAMWVDIAIYVLVMVLGFWLPTQFSGPFQGIKWMLPVAAVLVLGILLAVFTLWPPKHILFVDLSSASAWFQIPC
;
A
#
# COMPACT_ATOMS: atom_id res chain seq x y z
N MET A 1 -24.01 -9.96 23.68
CA MET A 1 -22.69 -9.92 24.35
C MET A 1 -21.67 -10.90 23.74
N GLY A 2 -21.77 -11.28 22.44
CA GLY A 2 -21.02 -12.44 21.91
C GLY A 2 -20.14 -12.23 20.66
N LYS A 3 -20.35 -11.18 19.85
CA LYS A 3 -19.49 -10.94 18.67
C LYS A 3 -18.24 -10.12 18.99
N ALA A 4 -18.41 -9.01 19.71
CA ALA A 4 -17.30 -8.13 20.09
C ALA A 4 -16.29 -8.79 21.04
N TYR A 5 -16.73 -9.72 21.89
CA TYR A 5 -15.84 -10.50 22.76
C TYR A 5 -15.01 -11.50 21.95
N ILE A 6 -15.62 -12.23 21.01
CA ILE A 6 -14.92 -13.22 20.17
C ILE A 6 -13.98 -12.53 19.16
N GLU A 7 -14.38 -11.40 18.55
CA GLU A 7 -13.49 -10.61 17.68
C GLU A 7 -12.31 -10.00 18.47
N GLY A 8 -12.55 -9.52 19.68
CA GLY A 8 -11.51 -9.01 20.58
C GLY A 8 -10.52 -10.09 21.03
N GLU A 9 -11.00 -11.32 21.22
CA GLU A 9 -10.19 -12.47 21.61
C GLU A 9 -9.31 -12.93 20.44
N VAL A 10 -9.85 -13.06 19.21
CA VAL A 10 -9.11 -13.48 18.00
C VAL A 10 -8.03 -12.46 17.59
N ILE A 11 -8.34 -11.17 17.59
CA ILE A 11 -7.34 -10.11 17.35
C ILE A 11 -6.30 -10.12 18.48
N GLY A 12 -6.77 -10.28 19.73
CA GLY A 12 -5.96 -10.35 20.94
C GLY A 12 -5.04 -11.56 21.05
N VAL A 13 -5.25 -12.65 20.30
CA VAL A 13 -4.38 -13.85 20.34
C VAL A 13 -2.97 -13.53 19.83
N TYR A 14 -2.84 -12.62 18.86
CA TYR A 14 -1.58 -12.43 18.14
C TYR A 14 -1.09 -10.98 18.12
N TYR A 15 -1.98 -9.99 18.05
CA TYR A 15 -1.60 -8.58 18.05
C TYR A 15 -2.47 -7.83 19.07
N GLY A 16 -1.86 -7.15 20.04
CA GLY A 16 -2.62 -6.27 20.91
C GLY A 16 -3.33 -5.19 20.08
N THR A 17 -4.64 -4.99 20.30
CA THR A 17 -5.46 -4.03 19.54
C THR A 17 -4.83 -2.63 19.51
N LYS A 18 -4.28 -2.18 20.65
CA LYS A 18 -3.57 -0.89 20.75
C LYS A 18 -2.33 -0.85 19.85
N THR A 19 -1.52 -1.91 19.84
CA THR A 19 -0.33 -2.00 19.00
C THR A 19 -0.69 -1.96 17.53
N LEU A 20 -1.74 -2.69 17.13
CA LEU A 20 -2.21 -2.72 15.75
C LEU A 20 -2.69 -1.34 15.30
N LEU A 21 -3.52 -0.67 16.11
CA LEU A 21 -4.03 0.66 15.82
C LEU A 21 -2.92 1.71 15.75
N LEU A 22 -2.01 1.73 16.73
CA LEU A 22 -0.89 2.68 16.74
C LEU A 22 0.06 2.46 15.56
N THR A 23 0.33 1.19 15.21
CA THR A 23 1.17 0.88 14.05
C THR A 23 0.47 1.28 12.76
N CYS A 24 -0.84 1.06 12.63
CA CYS A 24 -1.63 1.49 11.47
C CYS A 24 -1.57 3.02 11.28
N LEU A 25 -1.82 3.78 12.34
CA LEU A 25 -1.73 5.25 12.32
C LEU A 25 -0.32 5.73 11.99
N ALA A 26 0.71 5.15 12.61
CA ALA A 26 2.10 5.48 12.31
C ALA A 26 2.45 5.16 10.84
N THR A 27 1.96 4.04 10.32
CA THR A 27 2.17 3.61 8.93
C THR A 27 1.53 4.57 7.94
N MET A 28 0.31 5.05 8.24
CA MET A 28 -0.34 6.09 7.44
C MET A 28 0.47 7.37 7.43
N LEU A 29 0.93 7.84 8.59
CA LEU A 29 1.74 9.06 8.71
C LEU A 29 3.09 8.95 7.99
N VAL A 30 3.76 7.80 8.10
CA VAL A 30 5.03 7.55 7.37
C VAL A 30 4.78 7.56 5.87
N GLY A 31 3.71 6.93 5.38
CA GLY A 31 3.37 6.98 3.95
C GLY A 31 3.04 8.39 3.47
N SER A 32 2.30 9.18 4.26
CA SER A 32 2.05 10.59 3.94
C SER A 32 3.34 11.42 3.93
N ALA A 33 4.26 11.21 4.87
CA ALA A 33 5.56 11.87 4.86
C ALA A 33 6.41 11.42 3.66
N LEU A 34 6.34 10.13 3.30
CA LEU A 34 7.04 9.55 2.17
C LEU A 34 6.55 10.12 0.84
N HIS A 35 5.29 10.53 0.72
CA HIS A 35 4.76 11.23 -0.46
C HIS A 35 5.59 12.47 -0.81
N PHE A 36 5.96 13.28 0.20
CA PHE A 36 6.71 14.53 0.02
C PHE A 36 8.24 14.38 0.00
N LEU A 37 8.76 13.17 0.22
CA LEU A 37 10.20 12.97 0.40
C LEU A 37 11.01 13.32 -0.86
N TYR A 38 10.60 12.83 -2.03
CA TYR A 38 11.34 13.05 -3.27
C TYR A 38 11.33 14.51 -3.70
N SER A 39 10.19 15.20 -3.58
CA SER A 39 10.08 16.62 -3.90
C SER A 39 10.96 17.49 -2.98
N SER A 40 11.11 17.09 -1.72
CA SER A 40 11.97 17.79 -0.74
C SER A 40 13.45 17.48 -0.92
N VAL A 41 13.79 16.23 -1.22
CA VAL A 41 15.17 15.75 -1.35
C VAL A 41 15.25 14.80 -2.56
N PRO A 42 15.47 15.33 -3.77
CA PRO A 42 15.54 14.48 -4.96
C PRO A 42 16.83 13.66 -4.97
N GLY A 43 16.75 12.44 -5.50
CA GLY A 43 17.90 11.56 -5.64
C GLY A 43 17.49 10.15 -6.03
N ALA A 44 18.43 9.36 -6.56
CA ALA A 44 18.13 8.00 -7.07
C ALA A 44 17.52 7.09 -5.99
N VAL A 45 18.03 7.15 -4.75
CA VAL A 45 17.47 6.36 -3.64
C VAL A 45 16.05 6.80 -3.30
N ASN A 46 15.83 8.12 -3.18
CA ASN A 46 14.52 8.66 -2.84
C ASN A 46 13.50 8.41 -3.96
N ALA A 47 13.93 8.41 -5.22
CA ALA A 47 13.09 8.03 -6.36
C ALA A 47 12.53 6.61 -6.22
N LEU A 48 13.29 5.66 -5.66
CA LEU A 48 12.81 4.27 -5.52
C LEU A 48 11.76 4.12 -4.40
N VAL A 49 11.80 4.98 -3.39
CA VAL A 49 10.95 4.86 -2.20
C VAL A 49 9.79 5.84 -2.14
N SER A 50 9.89 6.97 -2.83
CA SER A 50 8.92 8.07 -2.79
C SER A 50 8.36 8.33 -4.20
N PRO A 51 7.09 8.79 -4.31
CA PRO A 51 6.53 9.23 -5.59
C PRO A 51 7.40 10.30 -6.25
N VAL A 52 7.76 10.11 -7.52
CA VAL A 52 8.52 11.13 -8.29
C VAL A 52 7.62 12.08 -9.07
N ASN A 53 6.33 11.75 -9.19
CA ASN A 53 5.28 12.54 -9.83
C ASN A 53 3.90 12.11 -9.26
N GLU A 54 2.82 12.72 -9.73
CA GLU A 54 1.45 12.44 -9.23
C GLU A 54 0.72 11.34 -10.03
N SER A 55 1.45 10.41 -10.65
CA SER A 55 0.82 9.27 -11.33
C SER A 55 0.25 8.25 -10.36
N LEU A 56 -0.76 7.49 -10.79
CA LEU A 56 -1.37 6.43 -9.97
C LEU A 56 -0.36 5.35 -9.56
N TRP A 57 0.59 5.03 -10.46
CA TRP A 57 1.64 4.06 -10.18
C TRP A 57 2.59 4.53 -9.08
N GLU A 58 3.03 5.79 -9.13
CA GLU A 58 3.97 6.34 -8.15
C GLU A 58 3.38 6.37 -6.74
N HIS A 59 2.07 6.61 -6.62
CA HIS A 59 1.34 6.52 -5.36
C HIS A 59 1.39 5.13 -4.71
N VAL A 60 1.61 4.04 -5.47
CA VAL A 60 1.76 2.68 -4.89
C VAL A 60 2.84 2.62 -3.81
N LYS A 61 3.89 3.45 -3.92
CA LYS A 61 5.01 3.50 -2.96
C LYS A 61 4.59 3.91 -1.56
N ILE A 62 3.63 4.82 -1.43
CA ILE A 62 3.16 5.30 -0.12
C ILE A 62 2.32 4.27 0.63
N VAL A 63 1.90 3.20 -0.05
CA VAL A 63 1.34 2.00 0.57
C VAL A 63 2.42 0.95 0.75
N PHE A 64 3.16 0.64 -0.31
CA PHE A 64 4.09 -0.50 -0.37
C PHE A 64 5.16 -0.45 0.73
N TRP A 65 5.93 0.63 0.79
CA TRP A 65 7.08 0.74 1.68
C TRP A 65 6.69 0.81 3.17
N PRO A 66 5.81 1.73 3.60
CA PRO A 66 5.50 1.85 5.03
C PRO A 66 4.70 0.63 5.54
N TYR A 67 3.83 0.03 4.72
CA TYR A 67 3.16 -1.21 5.09
C TYR A 67 4.13 -2.39 5.20
N LEU A 68 5.09 -2.54 4.29
CA LEU A 68 6.12 -3.58 4.38
C LEU A 68 6.96 -3.42 5.66
N LEU A 69 7.33 -2.19 6.02
CA LEU A 69 8.02 -1.90 7.28
C LEU A 69 7.18 -2.29 8.50
N ALA A 70 5.88 -1.97 8.49
CA ALA A 70 4.95 -2.34 9.55
C ALA A 70 4.77 -3.86 9.67
N ALA A 71 4.65 -4.56 8.53
CA ALA A 71 4.55 -6.01 8.48
C ALA A 71 5.79 -6.68 9.09
N VAL A 72 6.99 -6.19 8.76
CA VAL A 72 8.23 -6.67 9.38
C VAL A 72 8.25 -6.38 10.88
N TRP A 73 7.87 -5.17 11.30
CA TRP A 73 7.85 -4.75 12.70
C TRP A 73 6.91 -5.60 13.56
N LEU A 74 5.66 -5.77 13.13
CA LEU A 74 4.62 -6.50 13.88
C LEU A 74 4.90 -8.00 14.00
N ASN A 75 5.70 -8.56 13.08
CA ASN A 75 5.98 -9.99 13.01
C ASN A 75 7.40 -10.36 13.44
N ARG A 76 8.15 -9.44 14.07
CA ARG A 76 9.45 -9.75 14.68
C ARG A 76 9.30 -10.86 15.72
N GLY A 77 10.15 -11.88 15.63
CA GLY A 77 10.10 -13.03 16.54
C GLY A 77 8.92 -13.99 16.30
N ARG A 78 8.20 -13.86 15.19
CA ARG A 78 7.05 -14.72 14.85
C ARG A 78 7.27 -15.45 13.51
N PRO A 79 7.97 -16.61 13.52
CA PRO A 79 8.22 -17.38 12.31
C PRO A 79 6.93 -17.66 11.54
N GLY A 80 6.90 -17.29 10.26
CA GLY A 80 5.74 -17.45 9.37
C GLY A 80 4.60 -16.43 9.55
N GLY A 81 4.54 -15.70 10.67
CA GLY A 81 3.47 -14.73 10.96
C GLY A 81 3.38 -13.57 9.96
N ILE A 82 4.47 -13.28 9.24
CA ILE A 82 4.54 -12.22 8.23
C ILE A 82 3.80 -12.58 6.93
N HIS A 83 3.56 -13.86 6.63
CA HIS A 83 3.05 -14.26 5.32
C HIS A 83 1.66 -13.70 4.95
N PRO A 84 0.66 -13.65 5.86
CA PRO A 84 -0.61 -12.99 5.58
C PRO A 84 -0.46 -11.49 5.29
N TRP A 85 0.52 -10.82 5.92
CA TRP A 85 0.83 -9.41 5.65
C TRP A 85 1.42 -9.24 4.25
N LEU A 86 2.36 -10.10 3.86
CA LEU A 86 2.92 -10.09 2.50
C LEU A 86 1.88 -10.45 1.43
N LEU A 87 0.83 -11.22 1.78
CA LEU A 87 -0.27 -11.51 0.88
C LEU A 87 -1.18 -10.28 0.71
N ALA A 88 -1.46 -9.56 1.80
CA ALA A 88 -2.28 -8.36 1.77
C ALA A 88 -1.62 -7.23 0.96
N LEU A 89 -0.30 -7.10 1.00
CA LEU A 89 0.40 -5.97 0.40
C LEU A 89 0.15 -5.80 -1.13
N PRO A 90 0.35 -6.81 -2.00
CA PRO A 90 -0.01 -6.69 -3.42
C PRO A 90 -1.50 -6.40 -3.65
N LEU A 91 -2.38 -6.96 -2.82
CA LEU A 91 -3.82 -6.71 -2.92
C LEU A 91 -4.16 -5.25 -2.57
N MET A 92 -3.53 -4.68 -1.55
CA MET A 92 -3.68 -3.26 -1.21
C MET A 92 -3.26 -2.36 -2.37
N CYS A 93 -2.09 -2.65 -2.97
CA CYS A 93 -1.59 -1.91 -4.12
C CYS A 93 -2.56 -2.02 -5.32
N LEU A 94 -3.08 -3.22 -5.59
CA LEU A 94 -4.08 -3.43 -6.64
C LEU A 94 -5.37 -2.66 -6.38
N VAL A 95 -5.92 -2.73 -5.17
CA VAL A 95 -7.15 -2.02 -4.79
C VAL A 95 -6.96 -0.51 -4.92
N MET A 96 -5.82 0.03 -4.50
CA MET A 96 -5.54 1.46 -4.67
C MET A 96 -5.47 1.86 -6.15
N LEU A 97 -4.80 1.06 -6.99
CA LEU A 97 -4.76 1.30 -8.43
C LEU A 97 -6.16 1.24 -9.07
N LEU A 98 -6.98 0.26 -8.68
CA LEU A 98 -8.35 0.12 -9.22
C LEU A 98 -9.25 1.29 -8.81
N LEU A 99 -9.22 1.69 -7.54
CA LEU A 99 -10.02 2.81 -7.04
C LEU A 99 -9.53 4.15 -7.60
N GLY A 100 -8.22 4.37 -7.66
CA GLY A 100 -7.64 5.57 -8.26
C GLY A 100 -7.92 5.65 -9.76
N TYR A 101 -7.84 4.53 -10.48
CA TYR A 101 -8.20 4.47 -11.90
C TYR A 101 -9.69 4.78 -12.10
N LEU A 102 -10.58 4.17 -11.33
CA LEU A 102 -12.00 4.46 -11.38
C LEU A 102 -12.24 5.95 -11.13
N TYR A 103 -11.68 6.50 -10.06
CA TYR A 103 -11.92 7.88 -9.68
C TYR A 103 -11.37 8.91 -10.67
N HIS A 104 -10.07 8.87 -10.96
CA HIS A 104 -9.44 9.90 -11.79
C HIS A 104 -9.68 9.67 -13.28
N ILE A 105 -9.61 8.44 -13.77
CA ILE A 105 -9.66 8.16 -15.21
C ILE A 105 -11.09 8.00 -15.70
N THR A 106 -11.92 7.22 -14.99
CA THR A 106 -13.29 6.95 -15.48
C THR A 106 -14.30 8.01 -15.06
N LEU A 107 -14.14 8.58 -13.85
CA LEU A 107 -15.06 9.58 -13.31
C LEU A 107 -14.54 11.03 -13.45
N GLY A 108 -13.27 11.22 -13.84
CA GLY A 108 -12.66 12.54 -14.00
C GLY A 108 -12.54 13.32 -12.67
N GLY A 109 -12.42 12.61 -11.56
CA GLY A 109 -12.32 13.21 -10.23
C GLY A 109 -10.94 13.80 -9.94
N GLU A 110 -10.92 14.92 -9.21
CA GLU A 110 -9.70 15.70 -8.90
C GLU A 110 -9.63 16.09 -7.40
N ALA A 111 -10.57 15.62 -6.59
CA ALA A 111 -10.73 16.08 -5.22
C ALA A 111 -9.83 15.29 -4.26
N MET A 112 -8.79 15.96 -3.75
CA MET A 112 -7.80 15.42 -2.80
C MET A 112 -8.40 14.63 -1.62
N TRP A 113 -9.56 15.04 -1.10
CA TRP A 113 -10.17 14.34 0.05
C TRP A 113 -10.61 12.91 -0.30
N VAL A 114 -10.92 12.64 -1.58
CA VAL A 114 -11.25 11.29 -2.07
C VAL A 114 -9.99 10.42 -2.07
N ASP A 115 -8.84 10.96 -2.46
CA ASP A 115 -7.56 10.23 -2.46
C ASP A 115 -7.14 9.87 -1.04
N ILE A 116 -7.31 10.81 -0.10
CA ILE A 116 -7.10 10.56 1.33
C ILE A 116 -8.04 9.45 1.82
N ALA A 117 -9.32 9.48 1.44
CA ALA A 117 -10.28 8.46 1.84
C ALA A 117 -9.92 7.08 1.28
N ILE A 118 -9.51 6.99 0.01
CA ILE A 118 -9.03 5.75 -0.62
C ILE A 118 -7.79 5.23 0.12
N TYR A 119 -6.81 6.10 0.39
CA TYR A 119 -5.59 5.73 1.10
C TYR A 119 -5.87 5.18 2.51
N VAL A 120 -6.71 5.88 3.29
CA VAL A 120 -7.13 5.44 4.62
C VAL A 120 -7.87 4.11 4.55
N LEU A 121 -8.82 3.97 3.61
CA LEU A 121 -9.56 2.72 3.42
C LEU A 121 -8.63 1.54 3.11
N VAL A 122 -7.72 1.71 2.16
CA VAL A 122 -6.74 0.68 1.77
C VAL A 122 -5.87 0.30 2.96
N MET A 123 -5.36 1.26 3.72
CA MET A 123 -4.54 1.01 4.90
C MET A 123 -5.31 0.27 6.01
N VAL A 124 -6.55 0.68 6.31
CA VAL A 124 -7.39 -0.01 7.30
C VAL A 124 -7.67 -1.46 6.88
N LEU A 125 -8.06 -1.68 5.62
CA LEU A 125 -8.29 -3.04 5.09
C LEU A 125 -7.02 -3.88 5.10
N GLY A 126 -5.87 -3.27 4.80
CA GLY A 126 -4.56 -3.92 4.83
C GLY A 126 -4.10 -4.35 6.21
N PHE A 127 -4.44 -3.61 7.26
CA PHE A 127 -4.16 -4.00 8.64
C PHE A 127 -5.19 -4.99 9.19
N TRP A 128 -6.43 -4.94 8.69
CA TRP A 128 -7.49 -5.87 9.07
C TRP A 128 -7.31 -7.26 8.45
N LEU A 129 -7.05 -7.35 7.15
CA LEU A 129 -7.03 -8.61 6.41
C LEU A 129 -6.06 -9.68 6.99
N PRO A 130 -4.79 -9.37 7.32
CA PRO A 130 -3.86 -10.35 7.90
C PRO A 130 -4.36 -10.96 9.21
N THR A 131 -5.14 -10.21 10.00
CA THR A 131 -5.67 -10.66 11.31
C THR A 131 -6.76 -11.73 11.17
N GLN A 132 -7.32 -11.89 9.97
CA GLN A 132 -8.35 -12.89 9.67
C GLN A 132 -7.74 -14.27 9.38
N PHE A 133 -6.42 -14.35 9.19
CA PHE A 133 -5.72 -15.60 8.93
C PHE A 133 -5.16 -16.18 10.23
N SER A 134 -5.44 -17.46 10.47
CA SER A 134 -4.83 -18.23 11.54
C SER A 134 -4.40 -19.60 11.00
N GLY A 135 -3.18 -20.02 11.33
CA GLY A 135 -2.70 -21.35 10.95
C GLY A 135 -1.19 -21.45 10.83
N PRO A 136 -0.67 -22.67 10.58
CA PRO A 136 0.72 -22.85 10.26
C PRO A 136 0.99 -22.29 8.85
N PHE A 137 1.63 -21.12 8.81
CA PHE A 137 2.07 -20.48 7.56
C PHE A 137 3.37 -21.13 7.05
N GLN A 138 3.33 -22.45 6.80
CA GLN A 138 4.48 -23.27 6.44
C GLN A 138 4.31 -23.93 5.06
N GLY A 139 5.44 -24.17 4.39
CA GLY A 139 5.51 -24.84 3.09
C GLY A 139 5.62 -23.88 1.90
N ILE A 140 5.93 -24.43 0.73
CA ILE A 140 6.30 -23.68 -0.49
C ILE A 140 5.24 -22.69 -0.97
N LYS A 141 3.95 -22.97 -0.72
CA LYS A 141 2.84 -22.06 -1.05
C LYS A 141 2.97 -20.68 -0.39
N TRP A 142 3.61 -20.59 0.77
CA TRP A 142 3.85 -19.33 1.48
C TRP A 142 5.07 -18.57 0.98
N MET A 143 5.81 -19.12 0.01
CA MET A 143 6.76 -18.36 -0.79
C MET A 143 6.07 -17.51 -1.85
N LEU A 144 4.83 -17.81 -2.24
CA LEU A 144 4.10 -17.03 -3.25
C LEU A 144 3.90 -15.56 -2.83
N PRO A 145 3.44 -15.24 -1.60
CA PRO A 145 3.36 -13.84 -1.16
C PRO A 145 4.71 -13.14 -1.13
N VAL A 146 5.77 -13.86 -0.74
CA VAL A 146 7.14 -13.32 -0.73
C VAL A 146 7.58 -12.97 -2.15
N ALA A 147 7.41 -13.91 -3.10
CA ALA A 147 7.74 -13.70 -4.50
C ALA A 147 6.91 -12.55 -5.10
N ALA A 148 5.62 -12.46 -4.78
CA ALA A 148 4.75 -11.39 -5.25
C ALA A 148 5.23 -10.01 -4.77
N VAL A 149 5.59 -9.88 -3.48
CA VAL A 149 6.13 -8.63 -2.93
C VAL A 149 7.48 -8.27 -3.56
N LEU A 150 8.36 -9.24 -3.75
CA LEU A 150 9.66 -9.00 -4.40
C LEU A 150 9.49 -8.55 -5.86
N VAL A 151 8.64 -9.24 -6.63
CA VAL A 151 8.33 -8.87 -8.01
C VAL A 151 7.73 -7.47 -8.05
N LEU A 152 6.77 -7.15 -7.17
CA LEU A 152 6.17 -5.82 -7.11
C LEU A 152 7.21 -4.74 -6.76
N GLY A 153 8.10 -5.01 -5.81
CA GLY A 153 9.20 -4.10 -5.47
C GLY A 153 10.16 -3.85 -6.64
N ILE A 154 10.49 -4.90 -7.41
CA ILE A 154 11.29 -4.78 -8.64
C ILE A 154 10.53 -3.97 -9.69
N LEU A 155 9.25 -4.24 -9.90
CA LEU A 155 8.42 -3.49 -10.85
C LEU A 155 8.32 -2.02 -10.46
N LEU A 156 8.16 -1.70 -9.17
CA LEU A 156 8.19 -0.32 -8.68
C LEU A 156 9.49 0.36 -9.09
N ALA A 157 10.64 -0.26 -8.84
CA ALA A 157 11.93 0.29 -9.24
C ALA A 157 12.07 0.46 -10.76
N VAL A 158 11.78 -0.61 -11.52
CA VAL A 158 11.95 -0.62 -12.98
C VAL A 158 11.02 0.38 -13.65
N PHE A 159 9.75 0.43 -13.27
CA PHE A 159 8.78 1.34 -13.90
C PHE A 159 8.88 2.79 -13.42
N THR A 160 9.48 3.05 -12.26
CA THR A 160 9.88 4.43 -11.92
C THR A 160 11.02 4.92 -12.81
N LEU A 161 12.01 4.06 -13.09
CA LEU A 161 13.16 4.44 -13.91
C LEU A 161 12.86 4.42 -15.42
N TRP A 162 11.99 3.51 -15.86
CA TRP A 162 11.57 3.33 -17.25
C TRP A 162 10.05 3.16 -17.31
N PRO A 163 9.27 4.25 -17.12
CA PRO A 163 7.82 4.19 -17.11
C PRO A 163 7.27 3.75 -18.47
N PRO A 164 6.40 2.73 -18.53
CA PRO A 164 5.67 2.37 -19.73
C PRO A 164 4.81 3.54 -20.23
N LYS A 165 4.58 3.58 -21.55
CA LYS A 165 3.61 4.51 -22.16
C LYS A 165 2.18 4.03 -21.89
N HIS A 166 1.71 4.24 -20.66
CA HIS A 166 0.39 3.83 -20.21
C HIS A 166 -0.17 4.82 -19.18
N ILE A 167 -1.50 4.95 -19.11
CA ILE A 167 -2.19 5.98 -18.32
C ILE A 167 -1.86 5.94 -16.82
N LEU A 168 -1.53 4.77 -16.28
CA LEU A 168 -1.13 4.60 -14.88
C LEU A 168 0.16 5.33 -14.50
N PHE A 169 1.02 5.67 -15.47
CA PHE A 169 2.32 6.31 -15.27
C PHE A 169 2.31 7.80 -15.66
N VAL A 170 1.17 8.33 -16.09
CA VAL A 170 1.02 9.74 -16.48
C VAL A 170 0.88 10.60 -15.24
N ASP A 171 1.60 11.73 -15.22
CA ASP A 171 1.52 12.71 -14.15
C ASP A 171 0.19 13.48 -14.20
N LEU A 172 -0.68 13.23 -13.21
CA LEU A 172 -2.02 13.79 -13.15
C LEU A 172 -2.05 15.23 -12.62
N SER A 173 -0.95 15.75 -12.06
CA SER A 173 -0.88 17.16 -11.62
C SER A 173 -1.10 18.17 -12.77
N SER A 174 -0.84 17.74 -14.00
CA SER A 174 -0.93 18.54 -15.22
C SER A 174 -2.26 18.43 -15.98
N ALA A 175 -3.18 17.56 -15.53
CA ALA A 175 -4.47 17.32 -16.21
C ALA A 175 -5.43 18.52 -16.15
N SER A 176 -5.12 19.52 -15.32
CA SER A 176 -5.98 20.67 -15.03
C SER A 176 -5.86 21.86 -16.00
N ALA A 177 -5.43 21.67 -17.25
CA ALA A 177 -5.52 22.78 -18.24
C ALA A 177 -5.99 22.41 -19.65
N TRP A 178 -5.40 21.45 -20.38
CA TRP A 178 -5.72 21.29 -21.82
C TRP A 178 -5.53 19.89 -22.42
N PHE A 179 -5.33 18.84 -21.64
CA PHE A 179 -5.02 17.52 -22.20
C PHE A 179 -6.27 16.66 -22.42
N GLN A 180 -6.64 16.46 -23.69
CA GLN A 180 -7.40 15.27 -24.08
C GLN A 180 -6.52 14.05 -23.81
N ILE A 181 -6.97 13.17 -22.93
CA ILE A 181 -6.38 11.84 -22.75
C ILE A 181 -6.42 11.17 -24.13
N PRO A 182 -5.28 10.74 -24.72
CA PRO A 182 -5.31 10.04 -25.99
C PRO A 182 -6.12 8.75 -25.81
N CYS A 183 -7.18 8.65 -26.62
CA CYS A 183 -8.01 7.46 -26.74
C CYS A 183 -7.25 6.29 -27.37
#